data_AF-A0AA97D454-F1
#
_entry.id   AF-A0AA97D454-F1
#
_cell.length_a   1.000
_cell.length_b   1.000
_cell.length_c   1.000
_cell.angle_alpha   90.00
_cell.angle_beta   90.00
_cell.angle_gamma   90.00
#
_symmetry.space_group_name_H-M   'P 1'
#
loop_
_entity.id
_entity.type
_entity.pdbx_description
1 polymer ?
#
loop_
_entity_poly.entity_id
_entity_poly.type
_entity_poly.pdbx_seq_one_letter_code
_entity_poly.pdbx_strand_id
1 'polypeptide(L)'
;MKAQTGIALIQVLIISFILALLGIFINQSIQQQVKVTQQIQNKFAMRLELEEAETQLFSALLAHKKYPDTNSNNQLVKNWNFYGEEFRLSDSIFISLMDMKSLFSLNISSPDLIKNLLIQLNVEENTAQTFVSSLTDWKDENDVSRVNGAEASFYKQQGKRYVPRNGYLQSVNEAALIRGAEQIPKEYFARYFSTEMVTGFNPINAPEAILKAIIKDESTANKVLKRRAAGTLTSYDFYLLTGIEEGEFINFVTGSKIRVQLRVVLNGAQLSKQYILDATPRSYIKPMVFSQVSWNKS
;
A
#
# COMPACT_ATOMS: atom_id res chain seq x y z
N MET A 1 -54.33 -31.62 -62.30
CA MET A 1 -53.66 -31.61 -60.98
C MET A 1 -52.85 -30.33 -60.87
N LYS A 2 -53.21 -29.39 -60.00
CA LYS A 2 -52.45 -28.14 -59.82
C LYS A 2 -51.23 -28.44 -58.94
N ALA A 3 -50.04 -28.18 -59.46
CA ALA A 3 -48.79 -28.28 -58.70
C ALA A 3 -48.81 -27.23 -57.58
N GLN A 4 -48.77 -27.68 -56.33
CA GLN A 4 -48.53 -26.80 -55.19
C GLN A 4 -47.08 -26.32 -55.22
N THR A 5 -46.87 -25.01 -55.26
CA THR A 5 -45.56 -24.38 -55.24
C THR A 5 -44.88 -24.63 -53.89
N GLY A 6 -43.65 -25.16 -53.91
CA GLY A 6 -42.85 -25.56 -52.74
C GLY A 6 -42.38 -24.42 -51.81
N ILE A 7 -43.11 -23.31 -51.72
CA ILE A 7 -42.81 -22.13 -50.91
C ILE A 7 -43.16 -22.34 -49.42
N ALA A 8 -44.19 -23.14 -49.12
CA ALA A 8 -44.64 -23.39 -47.75
C ALA A 8 -43.54 -24.04 -46.88
N LEU A 9 -42.77 -24.99 -47.43
CA LEU A 9 -41.65 -25.62 -46.73
C LEU A 9 -40.54 -24.61 -46.39
N ILE A 10 -40.21 -23.73 -47.34
CA ILE A 10 -39.22 -22.67 -47.14
C ILE A 10 -39.69 -21.68 -46.07
N GLN A 11 -40.96 -21.30 -46.07
CA GLN A 11 -41.54 -20.44 -45.03
C GLN A 11 -41.51 -21.09 -43.65
N VAL A 12 -41.88 -22.36 -43.53
CA VAL A 12 -41.81 -23.10 -42.25
C VAL A 12 -40.36 -23.19 -41.77
N LEU A 13 -39.40 -23.45 -42.65
CA LEU A 13 -37.98 -23.48 -42.31
C LEU A 13 -37.46 -22.11 -41.85
N ILE A 14 -37.83 -21.03 -42.54
CA ILE A 14 -37.44 -19.67 -42.15
C ILE A 14 -38.04 -19.31 -40.77
N ILE A 15 -39.33 -19.58 -40.57
CA ILE A 15 -39.99 -19.32 -39.27
C ILE A 15 -39.34 -20.15 -38.16
N SER A 16 -39.07 -21.44 -38.40
CA SER A 16 -38.38 -22.31 -37.43
C SER A 16 -36.96 -21.81 -37.13
N PHE A 17 -36.23 -21.35 -38.14
CA PHE A 17 -34.89 -20.80 -37.99
C PHE A 17 -34.90 -19.50 -37.16
N ILE A 18 -35.83 -18.59 -37.44
CA ILE A 18 -36.01 -17.35 -36.68
C ILE A 18 -36.37 -17.66 -35.22
N LEU A 19 -37.28 -18.60 -34.98
CA LEU A 19 -37.66 -19.04 -33.63
C LEU A 19 -36.48 -19.66 -32.88
N ALA A 20 -35.65 -20.47 -33.56
CA ALA A 20 -34.45 -21.06 -32.96
C ALA A 20 -33.41 -19.99 -32.59
N LEU A 21 -33.15 -19.02 -33.48
CA LEU A 21 -32.26 -17.90 -33.21
C LEU A 21 -32.76 -17.05 -32.03
N LEU A 22 -34.06 -16.77 -31.97
CA LEU A 22 -34.67 -16.04 -30.86
C LEU A 22 -34.51 -16.81 -29.54
N GLY A 23 -34.74 -18.13 -29.55
CA GLY A 23 -34.53 -19.00 -28.39
C GLY A 23 -33.09 -18.98 -27.89
N ILE A 24 -32.11 -19.07 -28.80
CA ILE A 24 -30.68 -18.99 -28.46
C ILE A 24 -30.35 -17.62 -27.85
N PHE A 25 -30.82 -16.53 -28.47
CA PHE A 25 -30.60 -15.17 -27.97
C PHE A 25 -31.17 -14.97 -26.55
N ILE A 26 -32.41 -15.42 -26.30
CA ILE A 26 -33.03 -15.34 -24.98
C ILE A 26 -32.23 -16.14 -23.95
N ASN A 27 -31.80 -17.36 -24.29
CA ASN A 27 -31.01 -18.19 -23.37
C ASN A 27 -29.67 -17.53 -23.01
N GLN A 28 -28.94 -17.00 -24.00
CA GLN A 28 -27.70 -16.26 -23.77
C GLN A 28 -27.92 -15.03 -22.90
N SER A 29 -28.99 -14.27 -23.14
CA SER A 29 -29.36 -13.10 -22.33
C SER A 29 -29.65 -13.47 -20.87
N ILE A 30 -30.39 -14.56 -20.63
CA ILE A 30 -30.68 -15.05 -19.27
C ILE A 30 -29.39 -15.47 -18.55
N GLN A 31 -28.51 -16.24 -19.22
CA GLN A 31 -27.24 -16.67 -18.63
C GLN A 31 -26.34 -15.47 -18.28
N GLN A 32 -26.33 -14.45 -19.14
CA GLN A 32 -25.60 -13.21 -18.87
C GLN A 32 -26.19 -12.45 -17.67
N GLN A 33 -27.52 -12.33 -17.58
CA GLN A 33 -28.20 -11.68 -16.45
C GLN A 33 -27.91 -12.40 -15.12
N VAL A 34 -27.95 -13.73 -15.10
CA VAL A 34 -27.60 -14.53 -13.93
C VAL A 34 -26.14 -14.29 -13.52
N LYS A 35 -25.20 -14.31 -14.47
CA LYS A 35 -23.78 -14.06 -14.19
C LYS A 35 -23.54 -12.66 -13.61
N VAL A 36 -24.15 -11.64 -14.20
CA VAL A 36 -24.04 -10.26 -13.71
C VAL A 36 -24.65 -10.13 -12.31
N THR A 37 -25.80 -10.76 -12.07
CA THR A 37 -26.45 -10.74 -10.76
C THR A 37 -25.56 -11.39 -9.69
N GLN A 38 -24.96 -12.54 -9.99
CA GLN A 38 -24.01 -13.20 -9.09
C GLN A 38 -22.78 -12.33 -8.80
N GLN A 39 -22.24 -11.65 -9.82
CA GLN A 39 -21.12 -10.73 -9.63
C GLN A 39 -21.48 -9.54 -8.73
N ILE A 40 -22.68 -8.97 -8.90
CA ILE A 40 -23.18 -7.88 -8.04
C ILE A 40 -23.32 -8.36 -6.60
N GLN A 41 -23.92 -9.54 -6.39
CA GLN A 41 -24.08 -10.13 -5.06
C GLN A 41 -22.72 -10.40 -4.39
N ASN A 42 -21.78 -11.03 -5.10
CA ASN A 42 -20.44 -11.29 -4.59
C ASN A 42 -19.71 -9.99 -4.24
N LYS A 43 -19.80 -8.95 -5.09
CA LYS A 43 -19.17 -7.64 -4.83
C LYS A 43 -19.78 -6.96 -3.61
N PHE A 44 -21.10 -7.06 -3.42
CA PHE A 44 -21.77 -6.51 -2.25
C PHE A 44 -21.33 -7.25 -0.97
N ALA A 45 -21.29 -8.59 -0.99
CA ALA A 45 -20.84 -9.40 0.12
C ALA A 45 -19.38 -9.08 0.52
N MET A 46 -18.45 -9.04 -0.46
CA MET A 46 -17.05 -8.68 -0.20
C MET A 46 -16.92 -7.28 0.39
N ARG A 47 -17.73 -6.32 -0.07
CA ARG A 47 -17.71 -4.96 0.47
C ARG A 47 -18.22 -4.93 1.91
N LEU A 48 -19.29 -5.65 2.21
CA LEU A 48 -19.81 -5.75 3.57
C LEU A 48 -18.77 -6.35 4.53
N GLU A 49 -18.14 -7.46 4.15
CA GLU A 49 -17.06 -8.08 4.93
C GLU A 49 -15.88 -7.13 5.16
N LEU A 50 -15.52 -6.34 4.14
CA LEU A 50 -14.43 -5.37 4.24
C LEU A 50 -14.77 -4.24 5.23
N GLU A 51 -15.96 -3.66 5.14
CA GLU A 51 -16.38 -2.56 6.02
C GLU A 51 -16.57 -3.05 7.47
N GLU A 52 -16.99 -4.32 7.66
CA GLU A 52 -17.02 -4.96 8.97
C GLU A 52 -15.61 -5.12 9.56
N ALA A 53 -14.68 -5.69 8.79
CA ALA A 53 -13.29 -5.84 9.19
C ALA A 53 -12.64 -4.51 9.56
N GLU A 54 -12.94 -3.47 8.80
CA GLU A 54 -12.48 -2.10 9.02
C GLU A 54 -13.04 -1.53 10.33
N THR A 55 -14.33 -1.75 10.61
CA THR A 55 -14.95 -1.32 11.87
C THR A 55 -14.33 -2.05 13.08
N GLN A 56 -14.11 -3.35 12.98
CA GLN A 56 -13.43 -4.14 14.01
C GLN A 56 -12.00 -3.64 14.25
N LEU A 57 -11.26 -3.35 13.16
CA LEU A 57 -9.92 -2.79 13.22
C LEU A 57 -9.89 -1.43 13.91
N PHE A 58 -10.82 -0.52 13.60
CA PHE A 58 -10.87 0.79 14.24
C PHE A 58 -11.18 0.69 15.73
N SER A 59 -12.16 -0.15 16.08
CA SER A 59 -12.47 -0.41 17.48
C SER A 59 -11.23 -0.93 18.22
N ALA A 60 -10.51 -1.89 17.63
CA ALA A 60 -9.30 -2.44 18.21
C ALA A 60 -8.18 -1.40 18.37
N LEU A 61 -7.94 -0.57 17.35
CA LEU A 61 -6.92 0.50 17.36
C LEU A 61 -7.20 1.62 18.37
N LEU A 62 -8.48 1.83 18.72
CA LEU A 62 -8.88 2.80 19.75
C LEU A 62 -8.82 2.21 21.16
N ALA A 63 -9.15 0.93 21.31
CA ALA A 63 -9.28 0.26 22.61
C ALA A 63 -7.98 -0.37 23.12
N HIS A 64 -7.09 -0.80 22.22
CA HIS A 64 -5.88 -1.56 22.58
C HIS A 64 -4.60 -0.82 22.18
N LYS A 65 -3.50 -1.22 22.83
CA LYS A 65 -2.17 -0.71 22.49
C LYS A 65 -1.67 -1.36 21.19
N LYS A 66 -0.89 -0.62 20.41
CA LYS A 66 -0.42 -1.01 19.07
C LYS A 66 0.79 -1.95 19.10
N TYR A 67 0.67 -3.03 19.86
CA TYR A 67 1.61 -4.15 19.88
C TYR A 67 0.82 -5.46 20.01
N PRO A 68 1.35 -6.60 19.54
CA PRO A 68 0.68 -7.89 19.65
C PRO A 68 0.46 -8.26 21.13
N ASP A 69 -0.75 -8.67 21.48
CA ASP A 69 -1.07 -9.23 22.80
C ASP A 69 -1.78 -10.58 22.62
N THR A 70 -1.00 -11.65 22.76
CA THR A 70 -1.46 -13.04 22.60
C THR A 70 -2.50 -13.46 23.65
N ASN A 71 -2.58 -12.74 24.77
CA ASN A 71 -3.54 -12.99 25.84
C ASN A 71 -4.85 -12.19 25.67
N SER A 72 -4.92 -11.29 24.69
CA SER A 72 -6.13 -10.50 24.42
C SER A 72 -7.30 -11.40 23.99
N ASN A 73 -8.53 -11.07 24.35
CA ASN A 73 -9.70 -11.77 23.82
C ASN A 73 -10.04 -11.37 22.37
N ASN A 74 -9.42 -10.30 21.85
CA ASN A 74 -9.66 -9.81 20.49
C ASN A 74 -8.72 -10.49 19.49
N GLN A 75 -9.28 -11.19 18.50
CA GLN A 75 -8.52 -11.94 17.49
C GLN A 75 -7.55 -11.06 16.68
N LEU A 76 -7.94 -9.81 16.37
CA LEU A 76 -7.05 -8.86 15.69
C LEU A 76 -5.83 -8.58 16.56
N VAL A 77 -6.04 -8.32 17.84
CA VAL A 77 -4.96 -7.92 18.77
C VAL A 77 -3.95 -9.05 19.01
N LYS A 78 -4.40 -10.30 18.95
CA LYS A 78 -3.50 -11.47 19.04
C LYS A 78 -2.55 -11.55 17.86
N ASN A 79 -3.04 -11.26 16.65
CA ASN A 79 -2.34 -11.58 15.40
C ASN A 79 -1.76 -10.36 14.69
N TRP A 80 -2.19 -9.14 15.05
CA TRP A 80 -1.77 -7.96 14.34
C TRP A 80 -0.28 -7.71 14.53
N ASN A 81 0.33 -7.18 13.49
CA ASN A 81 1.67 -6.64 13.52
C ASN A 81 1.66 -5.30 12.81
N PHE A 82 2.69 -4.48 13.01
CA PHE A 82 2.78 -3.14 12.44
C PHE A 82 3.99 -2.97 11.49
N TYR A 83 4.55 -4.07 11.00
CA TYR A 83 5.69 -4.09 10.09
C TYR A 83 5.31 -4.53 8.66
N GLY A 84 4.02 -4.50 8.34
CA GLY A 84 3.47 -4.72 7.01
C GLY A 84 3.28 -6.18 6.60
N GLU A 85 3.50 -7.14 7.51
CA GLU A 85 3.20 -8.55 7.22
C GLU A 85 1.70 -8.80 7.27
N GLU A 86 1.18 -9.53 6.29
CA GLU A 86 -0.24 -9.81 6.18
C GLU A 86 -0.65 -10.89 7.20
N PHE A 87 -1.74 -10.63 7.92
CA PHE A 87 -2.37 -11.59 8.82
C PHE A 87 -3.86 -11.72 8.52
N ARG A 88 -4.46 -12.83 8.96
CA ARG A 88 -5.87 -13.16 8.69
C ARG A 88 -6.74 -12.74 9.87
N LEU A 89 -7.86 -12.08 9.56
CA LEU A 89 -8.98 -11.91 10.50
C LEU A 89 -9.95 -13.09 10.40
N SER A 90 -10.24 -13.54 9.19
CA SER A 90 -11.05 -14.71 8.86
C SER A 90 -10.46 -15.43 7.65
N ASP A 91 -11.12 -16.48 7.15
CA ASP A 91 -10.67 -17.21 5.96
C ASP A 91 -10.68 -16.35 4.68
N SER A 92 -11.58 -15.36 4.60
CA SER A 92 -11.74 -14.45 3.46
C SER A 92 -11.03 -13.12 3.65
N ILE A 93 -10.75 -12.69 4.90
CA ILE A 93 -10.26 -11.35 5.22
C ILE A 93 -8.79 -11.35 5.64
N PHE A 94 -8.00 -10.59 4.89
CA PHE A 94 -6.58 -10.37 5.09
C PHE A 94 -6.30 -8.89 5.40
N ILE A 95 -5.41 -8.64 6.34
CA ILE A 95 -5.05 -7.31 6.82
C ILE A 95 -3.53 -7.17 6.86
N SER A 96 -3.01 -6.05 6.35
CA SER A 96 -1.63 -5.62 6.56
C SER A 96 -1.64 -4.23 7.17
N LEU A 97 -0.85 -4.05 8.24
CA LEU A 97 -0.67 -2.77 8.92
C LEU A 97 0.81 -2.41 8.91
N MET A 98 1.14 -1.23 8.41
CA MET A 98 2.51 -0.72 8.41
C MET A 98 2.56 0.59 9.21
N ASP A 99 3.41 0.64 10.22
CA ASP A 99 3.71 1.86 10.95
C ASP A 99 4.50 2.83 10.07
N MET A 100 3.95 4.03 9.85
CA MET A 100 4.61 5.04 9.00
C MET A 100 5.89 5.60 9.63
N LYS A 101 6.10 5.46 10.95
CA LYS A 101 7.39 5.74 11.60
C LYS A 101 8.49 4.77 11.23
N SER A 102 8.15 3.66 10.59
CA SER A 102 9.10 2.58 10.26
C SER A 102 9.58 2.66 8.81
N LEU A 103 9.08 3.64 8.06
CA LEU A 103 9.48 3.98 6.69
C LEU A 103 10.25 5.30 6.68
N PHE A 104 11.08 5.52 5.67
CA PHE A 104 11.70 6.84 5.49
C PHE A 104 10.75 7.79 4.79
N SER A 105 10.56 8.97 5.37
CA SER A 105 9.73 10.01 4.79
C SER A 105 10.54 10.82 3.78
N LEU A 106 10.09 10.86 2.53
CA LEU A 106 10.74 11.67 1.48
C LEU A 106 10.72 13.17 1.81
N ASN A 107 9.79 13.60 2.68
CA ASN A 107 9.65 14.99 3.08
C ASN A 107 10.65 15.39 4.15
N ILE A 108 10.84 14.56 5.19
CA ILE A 108 11.57 14.97 6.41
C ILE A 108 12.79 14.10 6.75
N SER A 109 12.96 12.92 6.14
CA SER A 109 14.14 12.09 6.41
C SER A 109 15.41 12.69 5.80
N SER A 110 16.55 12.43 6.46
CA SER A 110 17.86 12.87 5.96
C SER A 110 18.11 12.31 4.54
N PRO A 111 18.62 13.14 3.60
CA PRO A 111 19.03 12.70 2.27
C PRO A 111 20.00 11.51 2.30
N ASP A 112 20.89 11.44 3.30
CA ASP A 112 21.86 10.34 3.42
C ASP A 112 21.18 9.01 3.77
N LEU A 113 20.13 9.02 4.60
CA LEU A 113 19.37 7.80 4.91
C LEU A 113 18.62 7.27 3.68
N ILE A 114 18.02 8.17 2.92
CA ILE A 114 17.33 7.83 1.66
C ILE A 114 18.34 7.25 0.66
N LYS A 115 19.50 7.91 0.50
CA LYS A 115 20.57 7.45 -0.39
C LYS A 115 21.09 6.07 0.01
N ASN A 116 21.45 5.87 1.27
CA ASN A 116 22.00 4.61 1.76
C ASN A 116 21.00 3.45 1.58
N LEU A 117 19.71 3.71 1.80
CA LEU A 117 18.67 2.72 1.53
C LEU A 117 18.56 2.38 0.04
N LEU A 118 18.59 3.37 -0.85
CA LEU A 118 18.55 3.12 -2.30
C LEU A 118 19.75 2.27 -2.74
N ILE A 119 20.95 2.56 -2.23
CA ILE A 119 22.15 1.76 -2.48
C ILE A 119 21.97 0.32 -1.96
N GLN A 120 21.44 0.16 -0.74
CA GLN A 120 21.12 -1.15 -0.16
C GLN A 120 20.09 -1.94 -1.02
N LEU A 121 19.23 -1.23 -1.76
CA LEU A 121 18.26 -1.79 -2.69
C LEU A 121 18.83 -1.99 -4.12
N ASN A 122 20.15 -1.94 -4.26
CA ASN A 122 20.90 -2.10 -5.51
C ASN A 122 20.65 -0.99 -6.55
N VAL A 123 20.28 0.22 -6.12
CA VAL A 123 20.30 1.40 -7.00
C VAL A 123 21.74 1.92 -7.08
N GLU A 124 22.20 2.27 -8.28
CA GLU A 124 23.53 2.84 -8.49
C GLU A 124 23.74 4.09 -7.63
N GLU A 125 24.91 4.22 -7.02
CA GLU A 125 25.24 5.34 -6.13
C GLU A 125 25.04 6.71 -6.79
N ASN A 126 25.44 6.88 -8.06
CA ASN A 126 25.24 8.12 -8.80
C ASN A 126 23.76 8.44 -9.00
N THR A 127 22.94 7.43 -9.26
CA THR A 127 21.48 7.56 -9.41
C THR A 127 20.83 7.90 -8.08
N ALA A 128 21.21 7.21 -7.00
CA ALA A 128 20.73 7.52 -5.66
C ALA A 128 21.11 8.95 -5.24
N GLN A 129 22.35 9.38 -5.50
CA GLN A 129 22.83 10.73 -5.21
C GLN A 129 22.08 11.79 -6.03
N THR A 130 21.86 11.54 -7.33
CA THR A 130 21.08 12.43 -8.20
C THR A 130 19.65 12.57 -7.71
N PHE A 131 19.01 11.46 -7.34
CA PHE A 131 17.65 11.45 -6.83
C PHE A 131 17.53 12.25 -5.52
N VAL A 132 18.42 12.04 -4.53
CA VAL A 132 18.30 12.75 -3.25
C VAL A 132 18.64 14.24 -3.36
N SER A 133 19.59 14.62 -4.23
CA SER A 133 19.86 16.02 -4.54
C SER A 133 18.63 16.67 -5.18
N SER A 134 18.06 16.01 -6.20
CA SER A 134 16.88 16.51 -6.92
C SER A 134 15.61 16.50 -6.07
N LEU A 135 15.49 15.58 -5.11
CA LEU A 135 14.42 15.55 -4.12
C LEU A 135 14.52 16.74 -3.15
N THR A 136 15.73 17.20 -2.86
CA THR A 136 15.93 18.35 -1.99
C THR A 136 15.53 19.63 -2.73
N ASP A 137 16.01 19.82 -3.96
CA ASP A 137 15.60 20.89 -4.89
C ASP A 137 14.09 20.85 -5.18
N TRP A 138 13.47 19.66 -5.22
CA TRP A 138 12.03 19.56 -5.44
C TRP A 138 11.20 20.22 -4.33
N LYS A 139 11.75 20.25 -3.11
CA LYS A 139 11.03 20.62 -1.89
C LYS A 139 11.33 22.03 -1.40
N ASP A 140 12.49 22.60 -1.70
CA ASP A 140 12.87 23.91 -1.17
C ASP A 140 12.29 25.05 -2.00
N GLU A 141 12.28 26.26 -1.42
CA GLU A 141 11.57 27.40 -2.00
C GLU A 141 12.38 28.16 -3.06
N ASN A 142 13.67 27.85 -3.20
CA ASN A 142 14.58 28.57 -4.08
C ASN A 142 14.74 27.85 -5.43
N ASP A 143 15.18 28.56 -6.46
CA ASP A 143 15.44 28.00 -7.79
C ASP A 143 16.95 27.73 -8.03
N VAL A 144 17.71 27.41 -6.97
CA VAL A 144 19.16 27.16 -7.05
C VAL A 144 19.45 25.67 -7.01
N SER A 145 19.79 25.10 -8.16
CA SER A 145 20.10 23.68 -8.24
C SER A 145 21.36 23.30 -7.48
N ARG A 146 21.26 22.21 -6.70
CA ARG A 146 22.42 21.57 -6.07
C ARG A 146 23.26 20.80 -7.10
N VAL A 147 24.43 20.34 -6.68
CA VAL A 147 25.21 19.36 -7.47
C VAL A 147 24.36 18.11 -7.68
N ASN A 148 24.18 17.71 -8.94
CA ASN A 148 23.28 16.64 -9.38
C ASN A 148 21.79 16.86 -9.05
N GLY A 149 21.42 18.07 -8.64
CA GLY A 149 20.05 18.49 -8.40
C GLY A 149 19.31 18.87 -9.68
N ALA A 150 18.07 19.34 -9.54
CA ALA A 150 17.22 19.70 -10.66
C ALA A 150 16.14 20.70 -10.24
N GLU A 151 16.18 21.88 -10.86
CA GLU A 151 15.18 22.94 -10.69
C GLU A 151 14.27 23.09 -11.91
N ALA A 152 13.30 24.01 -11.85
CA ALA A 152 12.35 24.28 -12.92
C ALA A 152 12.99 24.42 -14.32
N SER A 153 14.19 25.01 -14.42
CA SER A 153 14.95 25.13 -15.66
C SER A 153 15.33 23.78 -16.27
N PHE A 154 15.79 22.83 -15.46
CA PHE A 154 16.14 21.47 -15.87
C PHE A 154 14.91 20.76 -16.46
N TYR A 155 13.78 20.75 -15.74
CA TYR A 155 12.58 20.04 -16.21
C TYR A 155 12.01 20.63 -17.50
N LYS A 156 12.03 21.97 -17.65
CA LYS A 156 11.63 22.65 -18.88
C LYS A 156 12.54 22.29 -20.05
N GLN A 157 13.85 22.26 -19.86
CA GLN A 157 14.82 21.85 -20.89
C GLN A 157 14.64 20.39 -21.31
N GLN A 158 14.25 19.51 -20.37
CA GLN A 158 13.88 18.12 -20.64
C GLN A 158 12.48 17.95 -21.26
N GLY A 159 11.81 19.04 -21.65
CA GLY A 159 10.49 19.02 -22.27
C GLY A 159 9.36 18.57 -21.35
N LYS A 160 9.57 18.57 -20.03
CA LYS A 160 8.54 18.18 -19.06
C LYS A 160 7.51 19.32 -18.93
N ARG A 161 6.24 18.93 -18.80
CA ARG A 161 5.11 19.87 -18.57
C ARG A 161 4.88 20.19 -17.09
N TYR A 162 5.79 19.74 -16.23
CA TYR A 162 5.76 19.95 -14.80
C TYR A 162 7.11 20.53 -14.35
N VAL A 163 7.09 21.17 -13.19
CA VAL A 163 8.25 21.74 -12.51
C VAL A 163 8.23 21.30 -11.04
N PRO A 164 9.34 21.46 -10.31
CA PRO A 164 9.35 21.31 -8.86
C PRO A 164 8.18 22.02 -8.19
N ARG A 165 7.69 21.42 -7.12
CA ARG A 165 6.60 21.99 -6.33
C ARG A 165 7.07 23.18 -5.50
N ASN A 166 8.36 23.21 -5.16
CA ASN A 166 8.94 24.08 -4.16
C ASN A 166 8.22 23.91 -2.81
N GLY A 167 7.98 22.64 -2.46
CA GLY A 167 7.29 22.24 -1.24
C GLY A 167 7.19 20.74 -1.10
N TYR A 168 6.68 20.29 0.05
CA TYR A 168 6.58 18.87 0.37
C TYR A 168 5.74 18.07 -0.63
N LEU A 169 6.22 16.86 -0.93
CA LEU A 169 5.52 15.89 -1.76
C LEU A 169 4.18 15.56 -1.11
N GLN A 170 3.12 15.55 -1.92
CA GLN A 170 1.76 15.25 -1.48
C GLN A 170 1.45 13.75 -1.55
N SER A 171 2.22 13.01 -2.36
CA SER A 171 2.08 11.58 -2.53
C SER A 171 3.45 10.96 -2.83
N VAL A 172 3.64 9.72 -2.39
CA VAL A 172 4.80 8.91 -2.77
C VAL A 172 4.93 8.78 -4.29
N ASN A 173 3.82 8.79 -5.03
CA ASN A 173 3.83 8.73 -6.50
C ASN A 173 4.45 9.97 -7.14
N GLU A 174 4.46 11.12 -6.46
CA GLU A 174 5.11 12.35 -6.94
C GLU A 174 6.63 12.16 -7.06
N ALA A 175 7.22 11.26 -6.27
CA ALA A 175 8.64 10.94 -6.35
C ALA A 175 9.08 10.44 -7.73
N ALA A 176 8.17 9.81 -8.48
CA ALA A 176 8.46 9.33 -9.84
C ALA A 176 8.66 10.46 -10.87
N LEU A 177 8.34 11.71 -10.51
CA LEU A 177 8.56 12.88 -11.37
C LEU A 177 9.96 13.49 -11.20
N ILE A 178 10.63 13.15 -10.11
CA ILE A 178 11.92 13.72 -9.71
C ILE A 178 13.03 13.09 -10.54
N ARG A 179 13.99 13.91 -10.99
CA ARG A 179 15.18 13.45 -11.72
C ARG A 179 15.88 12.30 -10.97
N GLY A 180 16.23 11.23 -11.69
CA GLY A 180 16.86 10.03 -11.15
C GLY A 180 15.86 8.95 -10.75
N ALA A 181 14.58 9.28 -10.55
CA ALA A 181 13.54 8.32 -10.21
C ALA A 181 13.23 7.34 -11.35
N GLU A 182 13.53 7.70 -12.60
CA GLU A 182 13.36 6.84 -13.77
C GLU A 182 14.19 5.54 -13.73
N GLN A 183 15.27 5.53 -12.94
CA GLN A 183 16.14 4.37 -12.73
C GLN A 183 15.87 3.66 -11.39
N ILE A 184 14.89 4.14 -10.61
CA ILE A 184 14.48 3.54 -9.34
C ILE A 184 13.19 2.75 -9.57
N PRO A 185 13.15 1.45 -9.23
CA PRO A 185 11.93 0.65 -9.33
C PRO A 185 10.76 1.31 -8.56
N LYS A 186 9.61 1.47 -9.23
CA LYS A 186 8.47 2.21 -8.67
C LYS A 186 7.93 1.60 -7.38
N GLU A 187 8.05 0.29 -7.25
CA GLU A 187 7.68 -0.47 -6.06
C GLU A 187 8.49 -0.08 -4.81
N TYR A 188 9.73 0.42 -4.97
CA TYR A 188 10.56 0.83 -3.84
C TYR A 188 9.95 2.03 -3.13
N PHE A 189 9.44 3.01 -3.89
CA PHE A 189 8.73 4.17 -3.35
C PHE A 189 7.56 3.74 -2.48
N ALA A 190 6.70 2.85 -3.00
CA ALA A 190 5.54 2.37 -2.25
C ALA A 190 5.90 1.54 -1.01
N ARG A 191 6.98 0.74 -1.08
CA ARG A 191 7.32 -0.24 -0.04
C ARG A 191 8.14 0.35 1.11
N TYR A 192 9.08 1.24 0.82
CA TYR A 192 10.07 1.69 1.80
C TYR A 192 9.97 3.17 2.17
N PHE A 193 9.19 3.93 1.41
CA PHE A 193 9.07 5.37 1.61
C PHE A 193 7.64 5.78 1.98
N SER A 194 7.54 6.95 2.61
CA SER A 194 6.29 7.65 2.91
C SER A 194 6.44 9.14 2.60
N THR A 195 5.32 9.86 2.60
CA THR A 195 5.30 11.33 2.62
C THR A 195 4.83 11.88 3.96
N GLU A 196 4.53 10.99 4.92
CA GLU A 196 4.00 11.38 6.22
C GLU A 196 5.06 12.10 7.04
N MET A 197 4.64 13.13 7.75
CA MET A 197 5.48 13.84 8.71
C MET A 197 5.26 13.21 10.08
N VAL A 198 6.17 12.32 10.44
CA VAL A 198 6.15 11.58 11.71
C VAL A 198 7.39 11.93 12.53
N THR A 199 7.23 12.03 13.84
CA THR A 199 8.34 12.32 14.75
C THR A 199 8.97 11.02 15.26
N GLY A 200 10.30 10.94 15.15
CA GLY A 200 11.08 9.75 15.46
C GLY A 200 10.87 8.62 14.46
N PHE A 201 11.80 7.67 14.47
CA PHE A 201 11.83 6.49 13.61
C PHE A 201 11.72 5.22 14.46
N ASN A 202 10.87 4.28 14.05
CA ASN A 202 10.66 3.02 14.74
C ASN A 202 11.35 1.85 13.99
N PRO A 203 12.55 1.45 14.41
CA PRO A 203 13.28 0.40 13.71
C PRO A 203 12.70 -1.00 13.94
N ILE A 204 12.02 -1.27 15.07
CA ILE A 204 11.49 -2.62 15.37
C ILE A 204 10.49 -3.06 14.31
N ASN A 205 9.69 -2.12 13.83
CA ASN A 205 8.68 -2.35 12.79
C ASN A 205 9.21 -2.08 11.37
N ALA A 206 10.48 -1.71 11.21
CA ALA A 206 11.02 -1.35 9.89
C ALA A 206 11.12 -2.57 8.95
N PRO A 207 10.79 -2.40 7.65
CA PRO A 207 11.04 -3.42 6.64
C PRO A 207 12.48 -3.92 6.67
N GLU A 208 12.69 -5.17 6.26
CA GLU A 208 14.01 -5.82 6.25
C GLU A 208 15.10 -4.97 5.56
N ALA A 209 14.82 -4.39 4.39
CA ALA A 209 15.79 -3.57 3.68
C ALA A 209 16.20 -2.31 4.46
N ILE A 210 15.25 -1.69 5.16
CA ILE A 210 15.52 -0.51 6.01
C ILE A 210 16.30 -0.93 7.24
N LEU A 211 15.92 -2.03 7.88
CA LEU A 211 16.66 -2.60 9.01
C LEU A 211 18.11 -2.89 8.64
N LYS A 212 18.36 -3.53 7.50
CA LYS A 212 19.70 -3.81 7.00
C LYS A 212 20.48 -2.53 6.70
N ALA A 213 19.84 -1.52 6.11
CA ALA A 213 20.48 -0.23 5.83
C ALA A 213 20.90 0.52 7.11
N ILE A 214 20.14 0.40 8.21
CA ILE A 214 20.42 1.07 9.48
C ILE A 214 21.44 0.29 10.32
N ILE A 215 21.24 -1.02 10.46
CA ILE A 215 22.10 -1.89 11.29
C ILE A 215 23.46 -2.12 10.63
N LYS A 216 23.51 -2.16 9.28
CA LYS A 216 24.69 -2.44 8.44
C LYS A 216 25.29 -3.84 8.60
N ASP A 217 25.24 -4.44 9.79
CA ASP A 217 25.58 -5.85 10.03
C ASP A 217 24.38 -6.77 9.70
N GLU A 218 24.51 -7.51 8.60
CA GLU A 218 23.48 -8.45 8.16
C GLU A 218 23.21 -9.58 9.17
N SER A 219 24.23 -10.05 9.89
CA SER A 219 24.07 -11.11 10.88
C SER A 219 23.17 -10.66 12.03
N THR A 220 23.42 -9.46 12.54
CA THR A 220 22.59 -8.84 13.57
C THR A 220 21.19 -8.52 13.05
N ALA A 221 21.05 -7.96 11.85
CA ALA A 221 19.75 -7.69 11.25
C ALA A 221 18.90 -8.99 11.13
N ASN A 222 19.51 -10.10 10.72
CA ASN A 222 18.83 -11.39 10.63
C ASN A 222 18.41 -11.94 12.00
N LYS A 223 19.21 -11.71 13.07
CA LYS A 223 18.81 -12.08 14.44
C LYS A 223 17.60 -11.28 14.91
N VAL A 224 17.56 -9.97 14.62
CA VAL A 224 16.40 -9.10 14.92
C VAL A 224 15.16 -9.61 14.19
N LEU A 225 15.26 -9.86 12.88
CA LEU A 225 14.16 -10.38 12.06
C LEU A 225 13.62 -11.72 12.57
N LYS A 226 14.52 -12.63 12.97
CA LYS A 226 14.13 -13.94 13.52
C LYS A 226 13.35 -13.78 14.84
N ARG A 227 13.78 -12.90 15.75
CA ARG A 227 13.06 -12.63 16.99
C ARG A 227 11.71 -11.94 16.73
N ARG A 228 11.65 -11.05 15.74
CA ARG A 228 10.40 -10.40 15.33
C ARG A 228 9.38 -11.42 14.83
N ALA A 229 9.79 -12.32 13.93
CA ALA A 229 8.93 -13.38 13.41
C ALA A 229 8.47 -14.36 14.52
N ALA A 230 9.27 -14.54 15.57
CA ALA A 230 8.89 -15.35 16.74
C ALA A 230 7.97 -14.61 17.73
N GLY A 231 7.71 -13.30 17.54
CA GLY A 231 6.92 -12.50 18.48
C GLY A 231 7.63 -12.18 19.80
N THR A 232 8.95 -12.37 19.88
CA THR A 232 9.74 -12.21 21.11
C THR A 232 10.70 -11.02 21.07
N LEU A 233 10.58 -10.14 20.07
CA LEU A 233 11.46 -8.97 19.95
C LEU A 233 10.96 -7.83 20.85
N THR A 234 11.68 -7.56 21.92
CA THR A 234 11.46 -6.37 22.76
C THR A 234 12.40 -5.22 22.38
N SER A 235 12.12 -4.00 22.82
CA SER A 235 13.04 -2.86 22.68
C SER A 235 14.40 -3.12 23.34
N TYR A 236 14.40 -3.82 24.47
CA TYR A 236 15.63 -4.22 25.16
C TYR A 236 16.44 -5.24 24.36
N ASP A 237 15.78 -6.25 23.78
CA ASP A 237 16.46 -7.20 22.89
C ASP A 237 17.02 -6.53 21.64
N PHE A 238 16.28 -5.57 21.07
CA PHE A 238 16.73 -4.78 19.93
C PHE A 238 18.01 -4.01 20.27
N TYR A 239 18.04 -3.33 21.41
CA TYR A 239 19.23 -2.64 21.91
C TYR A 239 20.40 -3.61 22.12
N LEU A 240 20.19 -4.73 22.83
CA LEU A 240 21.27 -5.69 23.08
C LEU A 240 21.88 -6.29 21.80
N LEU A 241 21.07 -6.45 20.76
CA LEU A 241 21.54 -6.97 19.48
C LEU A 241 22.27 -5.90 18.65
N THR A 242 21.77 -4.67 18.63
CA THR A 242 22.18 -3.65 17.64
C THR A 242 23.03 -2.52 18.22
N GLY A 243 23.00 -2.31 19.53
CA GLY A 243 23.56 -1.12 20.19
C GLY A 243 22.78 0.17 19.93
N ILE A 244 21.65 0.13 19.22
CA ILE A 244 20.84 1.31 18.91
C ILE A 244 19.94 1.62 20.11
N GLU A 245 20.14 2.80 20.69
CA GLU A 245 19.40 3.28 21.87
C GLU A 245 18.16 4.10 21.46
N GLU A 246 17.18 4.14 22.37
CA GLU A 246 16.07 5.08 22.25
C GLU A 246 16.57 6.51 22.50
N GLY A 247 16.12 7.45 21.67
CA GLY A 247 16.55 8.84 21.73
C GLY A 247 15.60 9.76 20.99
N GLU A 248 16.07 10.95 20.64
CA GLU A 248 15.25 11.95 19.94
C GLU A 248 14.78 11.46 18.56
N PHE A 249 15.67 10.74 17.85
CA PHE A 249 15.42 10.27 16.48
C PHE A 249 14.93 8.83 16.40
N ILE A 250 15.25 7.99 17.39
CA ILE A 250 14.84 6.57 17.42
C ILE A 250 13.84 6.38 18.55
N ASN A 251 12.66 5.85 18.23
CA ASN A 251 11.60 5.59 19.19
C ASN A 251 10.90 4.27 18.84
N PHE A 252 10.87 3.36 19.80
CA PHE A 252 10.38 1.99 19.60
C PHE A 252 8.85 1.84 19.69
N VAL A 253 8.12 2.95 19.83
CA VAL A 253 6.66 2.96 19.95
C VAL A 253 6.01 3.15 18.58
N THR A 254 5.08 2.25 18.26
CA THR A 254 4.24 2.32 17.06
C THR A 254 3.51 3.67 16.98
N GLY A 255 3.61 4.34 15.82
CA GLY A 255 3.06 5.67 15.60
C GLY A 255 1.53 5.77 15.55
N SER A 256 1.02 7.01 15.45
CA SER A 256 -0.41 7.26 15.19
C SER A 256 -0.80 6.93 13.75
N LYS A 257 0.09 7.21 12.81
CA LYS A 257 -0.11 7.03 11.37
C LYS A 257 0.26 5.62 10.91
N ILE A 258 -0.73 4.89 10.42
CA ILE A 258 -0.62 3.50 9.99
C ILE A 258 -1.14 3.39 8.56
N ARG A 259 -0.38 2.79 7.65
CA ARG A 259 -0.92 2.36 6.36
C ARG A 259 -1.65 1.05 6.58
N VAL A 260 -2.94 1.06 6.29
CA VAL A 260 -3.82 -0.09 6.39
C VAL A 260 -4.09 -0.61 4.98
N GLN A 261 -3.99 -1.92 4.80
CA GLN A 261 -4.45 -2.62 3.62
C GLN A 261 -5.37 -3.75 4.04
N LEU A 262 -6.61 -3.69 3.58
CA LEU A 262 -7.63 -4.72 3.75
C LEU A 262 -7.84 -5.43 2.41
N ARG A 263 -7.93 -6.74 2.43
CA ARG A 263 -8.16 -7.56 1.24
C ARG A 263 -9.14 -8.68 1.57
N VAL A 264 -10.23 -8.73 0.80
CA VAL A 264 -11.26 -9.76 0.91
C VAL A 264 -11.22 -10.64 -0.34
N VAL A 265 -11.18 -11.95 -0.16
CA VAL A 265 -11.20 -12.94 -1.24
C VAL A 265 -12.41 -13.85 -1.06
N LEU A 266 -13.32 -13.86 -2.04
CA LEU A 266 -14.55 -14.63 -1.99
C LEU A 266 -14.90 -15.18 -3.38
N ASN A 267 -15.10 -16.50 -3.49
CA ASN A 267 -15.47 -17.19 -4.74
C ASN A 267 -14.55 -16.84 -5.94
N GLY A 268 -13.24 -16.71 -5.70
CA GLY A 268 -12.25 -16.37 -6.72
C GLY A 268 -12.20 -14.88 -7.13
N ALA A 269 -13.10 -14.04 -6.58
CA ALA A 269 -13.04 -12.60 -6.70
C ALA A 269 -12.24 -11.99 -5.52
N GLN A 270 -11.61 -10.84 -5.77
CA GLN A 270 -10.87 -10.10 -4.76
C GLN A 270 -11.30 -8.63 -4.74
N LEU A 271 -11.43 -8.08 -3.53
CA LEU A 271 -11.61 -6.65 -3.28
C LEU A 271 -10.51 -6.20 -2.31
N SER A 272 -9.82 -5.10 -2.61
CA SER A 272 -8.85 -4.51 -1.68
C SER A 272 -9.12 -3.03 -1.44
N LYS A 273 -8.82 -2.57 -0.23
CA LYS A 273 -8.88 -1.16 0.19
C LYS A 273 -7.58 -0.83 0.92
N GLN A 274 -6.93 0.26 0.53
CA GLN A 274 -5.73 0.77 1.19
C GLN A 274 -5.93 2.24 1.55
N TYR A 275 -5.47 2.64 2.72
CA TYR A 275 -5.45 4.04 3.17
C TYR A 275 -4.37 4.26 4.23
N ILE A 276 -4.07 5.53 4.51
CA ILE A 276 -3.31 5.93 5.69
C ILE A 276 -4.33 6.38 6.74
N LEU A 277 -4.22 5.79 7.93
CA LEU A 277 -5.03 6.08 9.10
C LEU A 277 -4.18 6.79 10.14
N ASP A 278 -4.60 7.98 10.55
CA ASP A 278 -4.09 8.64 11.75
C ASP A 278 -5.01 8.31 12.93
N ALA A 279 -4.57 7.35 13.75
CA ALA A 279 -5.31 6.88 14.92
C ALA A 279 -4.76 7.56 16.18
N THR A 280 -5.54 8.51 16.70
CA THR A 280 -5.26 9.28 17.93
C THR A 280 -6.37 9.06 18.96
N PRO A 281 -6.33 7.97 19.74
CA PRO A 281 -7.46 7.56 20.61
C PRO A 281 -7.85 8.58 21.67
N ARG A 282 -6.93 9.46 22.07
CA ARG A 282 -7.16 10.51 23.08
C ARG A 282 -7.70 11.81 22.49
N SER A 283 -7.86 11.91 21.16
CA SER A 283 -8.39 13.10 20.49
C SER A 283 -9.91 13.14 20.60
N TYR A 284 -10.43 14.20 21.21
CA TYR A 284 -11.88 14.41 21.35
C TYR A 284 -12.57 14.82 20.04
N ILE A 285 -11.82 15.36 19.06
CA ILE A 285 -12.38 15.94 17.84
C ILE A 285 -12.11 15.06 16.62
N LYS A 286 -10.93 14.45 16.55
CA LYS A 286 -10.48 13.67 15.39
C LYS A 286 -9.79 12.38 15.87
N PRO A 287 -10.53 11.41 16.43
CA PRO A 287 -9.94 10.16 16.90
C PRO A 287 -9.36 9.33 15.74
N MET A 288 -9.95 9.43 14.55
CA MET A 288 -9.50 8.78 13.31
C MET A 288 -9.54 9.76 12.14
N VAL A 289 -8.45 9.85 11.38
CA VAL A 289 -8.38 10.61 10.12
C VAL A 289 -7.87 9.70 9.00
N PHE A 290 -8.56 9.73 7.85
CA PHE A 290 -8.22 8.93 6.69
C PHE A 290 -7.59 9.80 5.59
N SER A 291 -6.53 9.30 4.98
CA SER A 291 -5.94 9.91 3.79
C SER A 291 -5.49 8.83 2.78
N GLN A 292 -5.24 9.25 1.54
CA GLN A 292 -4.73 8.39 0.46
C GLN A 292 -5.55 7.09 0.23
N VAL A 293 -6.88 7.20 0.31
CA VAL A 293 -7.78 6.05 0.09
C VAL A 293 -7.70 5.57 -1.35
N SER A 294 -7.49 4.28 -1.55
CA SER A 294 -7.46 3.62 -2.85
C SER A 294 -8.14 2.25 -2.77
N TRP A 295 -8.78 1.87 -3.87
CA TRP A 295 -9.48 0.59 -4.02
C TRP A 295 -8.81 -0.23 -5.12
N ASN A 296 -8.73 -1.54 -4.93
CA ASN A 296 -8.22 -2.50 -5.92
C ASN A 296 -6.83 -2.14 -6.43
N LYS A 297 -5.96 -1.70 -5.51
CA LYS A 297 -4.56 -1.46 -5.84
C LYS A 297 -3.91 -2.82 -6.09
N SER A 298 -3.44 -3.01 -7.33
CA SER A 298 -2.71 -4.19 -7.82
C SER A 298 -1.32 -4.27 -7.22
#